data_AF-M4RRG8-F1
#
_entry.id   AF-M4RRG8-F1
#
_cell.length_a   1.000
_cell.length_b   1.000
_cell.length_c   1.000
_cell.angle_alpha   90.00
_cell.angle_beta   90.00
_cell.angle_gamma   90.00
#
_symmetry.space_group_name_H-M   'P 1'
#
loop_
_entity.id
_entity.type
_entity.pdbx_description
1 polymer ?
#
loop_
_entity_poly.entity_id
_entity_poly.type
_entity_poly.pdbx_seq_one_letter_code
_entity_poly.pdbx_strand_id
1 'polypeptide(L)'
;MSGGANNFLDFIEKELIPYVNKSYRTNNFKILSGHSLGGLLTVYALQSRPYLFQAHFAFSPSLWWHNQVIFEDAKNFLANTPQLNNYLYLNLGNEKGDMFSAFNKYTDLLKTHTPKALAIIQR
;
A
#
# COMPACT_ATOMS: atom_id res chain seq x y z
N MET A 1 5.58 -6.48 9.26
CA MET A 1 6.42 -5.24 9.23
C MET A 1 6.93 -4.87 10.64
N SER A 2 8.01 -4.09 10.78
CA SER A 2 8.49 -3.63 12.10
C SER A 2 7.51 -2.64 12.75
N GLY A 3 7.61 -2.43 14.07
CA GLY A 3 6.73 -1.51 14.82
C GLY A 3 6.75 -0.05 14.33
N GLY A 4 7.79 0.36 13.59
CA GLY A 4 7.93 1.72 13.08
C GLY A 4 6.86 2.11 12.04
N ALA A 5 6.42 1.17 11.19
CA ALA A 5 5.40 1.46 10.17
C ALA A 5 4.04 1.78 10.81
N ASN A 6 3.64 1.03 11.83
CA ASN A 6 2.40 1.29 12.57
C ASN A 6 2.44 2.62 13.33
N ASN A 7 3.55 2.93 13.99
CA ASN A 7 3.71 4.21 14.68
C ASN A 7 3.62 5.40 13.72
N PHE A 8 4.20 5.26 12.52
CA PHE A 8 4.14 6.32 11.51
C PHE A 8 2.74 6.48 10.90
N LEU A 9 2.03 5.37 10.64
CA LEU A 9 0.62 5.44 10.23
C LEU A 9 -0.28 6.01 11.33
N ASP A 10 0.01 5.73 12.60
CA ASP A 10 -0.67 6.33 13.75
C ASP A 10 -0.51 7.84 13.78
N PHE A 11 0.71 8.33 13.60
CA PHE A 11 0.97 9.77 13.45
C PHE A 11 0.17 10.35 12.28
N ILE A 12 0.19 9.70 11.11
CA ILE A 12 -0.54 10.20 9.94
C ILE A 12 -2.05 10.29 10.21
N GLU A 13 -2.63 9.23 10.78
CA GLU A 13 -4.06 9.11 11.03
C GLU A 13 -4.55 10.02 12.16
N LYS A 14 -3.85 10.05 13.29
CA LYS A 14 -4.31 10.66 14.54
C LYS A 14 -3.86 12.10 14.72
N GLU A 15 -2.81 12.52 14.00
CA GLU A 15 -2.22 13.86 14.17
C GLU A 15 -2.21 14.63 12.85
N LEU A 16 -1.55 14.10 11.81
CA LEU A 16 -1.33 14.84 10.57
C LEU A 16 -2.62 15.12 9.80
N ILE A 17 -3.44 14.09 9.53
CA ILE A 17 -4.70 14.25 8.80
C ILE A 17 -5.65 15.20 9.53
N PRO A 18 -5.88 15.07 10.86
CA PRO A 18 -6.68 16.02 11.62
C PRO A 18 -6.16 17.47 11.53
N TYR A 19 -4.84 17.66 11.65
CA TYR A 19 -4.23 18.98 11.53
C TYR A 19 -4.48 19.60 10.14
N VAL A 20 -4.29 18.82 9.07
CA VAL A 20 -4.50 19.28 7.68
C VAL A 20 -5.98 19.60 7.43
N ASN A 21 -6.90 18.76 7.89
CA ASN A 21 -8.34 18.98 7.75
C ASN A 21 -8.84 20.22 8.52
N LYS A 22 -8.20 20.54 9.66
CA LYS A 22 -8.51 21.76 10.43
C LYS A 22 -7.94 23.01 9.75
N SER A 23 -6.77 22.90 9.15
CA SER A 23 -6.01 24.04 8.63
C SER A 23 -6.39 24.41 7.20
N TYR A 24 -6.93 23.47 6.43
CA TYR A 24 -7.23 23.64 5.01
C TYR A 24 -8.58 23.03 4.65
N ARG A 25 -9.19 23.56 3.57
CA ARG A 25 -10.38 22.93 2.98
C ARG A 25 -9.97 21.67 2.24
N THR A 26 -10.19 20.51 2.85
CA THR A 26 -9.94 19.20 2.27
C THR A 26 -11.23 18.57 1.76
N ASN A 27 -11.11 17.43 1.08
CA ASN A 27 -12.22 16.55 0.80
C ASN A 27 -11.93 15.15 1.38
N ASN A 28 -12.90 14.24 1.27
CA ASN A 28 -12.77 12.91 1.85
C ASN A 28 -11.89 11.95 1.04
N PHE A 29 -11.38 12.35 -0.14
CA PHE A 29 -10.56 11.52 -1.02
C PHE A 29 -9.07 11.79 -0.79
N LYS A 30 -8.41 10.87 -0.08
CA LYS A 30 -6.99 10.95 0.30
C LYS A 30 -6.18 9.94 -0.50
N ILE A 31 -5.00 10.38 -0.92
CA ILE A 31 -4.05 9.57 -1.69
C ILE A 31 -2.77 9.42 -0.89
N LEU A 32 -2.29 8.18 -0.73
CA LEU A 32 -0.94 7.92 -0.24
C LEU A 32 -0.04 7.54 -1.42
N SER A 33 1.06 8.26 -1.57
CA SER A 33 2.04 8.04 -2.63
C SER A 33 3.42 7.83 -2.03
N GLY A 34 4.14 6.80 -2.50
CA GLY A 34 5.44 6.45 -1.96
C GLY A 34 6.33 5.74 -2.96
N HIS A 35 7.63 6.00 -2.86
CA HIS A 35 8.67 5.37 -3.67
C HIS A 35 9.58 4.48 -2.80
N SER A 36 10.05 3.35 -3.34
CA SER A 36 10.99 2.44 -2.65
C SER A 36 10.42 1.95 -1.31
N LEU A 37 11.07 2.25 -0.17
CA LEU A 37 10.53 1.94 1.17
C LEU A 37 9.24 2.71 1.48
N GLY A 38 9.08 3.92 0.94
CA GLY A 38 7.81 4.64 0.99
C GLY A 38 6.72 3.91 0.19
N GLY A 39 7.07 3.29 -0.94
CA GLY A 39 6.16 2.45 -1.72
C GLY A 39 5.76 1.18 -0.96
N LEU A 40 6.68 0.58 -0.22
CA LEU A 40 6.39 -0.52 0.70
C LEU A 40 5.42 -0.08 1.80
N LEU A 41 5.63 1.09 2.41
CA LEU A 41 4.69 1.65 3.38
C LEU A 41 3.31 1.89 2.74
N THR A 42 3.26 2.42 1.51
CA THR A 42 2.01 2.63 0.78
C THR A 42 1.22 1.34 0.59
N VAL A 43 1.90 0.26 0.18
CA VAL A 43 1.28 -1.07 0.07
C VAL A 43 0.81 -1.58 1.43
N TYR A 44 1.61 -1.41 2.47
CA TYR A 44 1.25 -1.82 3.83
C TYR A 44 0.08 -1.03 4.41
N ALA A 45 -0.04 0.26 4.11
CA ALA A 45 -1.16 1.09 4.54
C ALA A 45 -2.50 0.58 3.96
N LEU A 46 -2.51 0.17 2.68
CA LEU A 46 -3.68 -0.45 2.07
C LEU A 46 -4.11 -1.72 2.81
N GLN A 47 -3.15 -2.57 3.20
CA GLN A 47 -3.41 -3.86 3.85
C GLN A 47 -3.82 -3.72 5.32
N SER A 48 -3.15 -2.82 6.05
CA SER A 48 -3.35 -2.66 7.50
C SER A 48 -4.46 -1.68 7.85
N ARG A 49 -4.68 -0.66 7.03
CA ARG A 49 -5.66 0.42 7.25
C ARG A 49 -6.33 0.84 5.92
N PRO A 50 -7.05 -0.08 5.24
CA PRO A 50 -7.67 0.20 3.93
C PRO A 50 -8.64 1.39 3.94
N TYR A 51 -9.17 1.75 5.09
CA TYR A 51 -10.09 2.89 5.27
C TYR A 51 -9.38 4.25 5.26
N LEU A 52 -8.07 4.29 5.51
CA LEU A 52 -7.33 5.53 5.75
C LEU A 52 -7.11 6.34 4.47
N PHE A 53 -6.88 5.67 3.34
CA PHE A 53 -6.69 6.31 2.02
C PHE A 53 -7.54 5.65 0.95
N GLN A 54 -8.11 6.44 0.06
CA GLN A 54 -8.95 5.96 -1.03
C GLN A 54 -8.09 5.46 -2.20
N ALA A 55 -6.89 6.02 -2.38
CA ALA A 55 -5.96 5.61 -3.43
C ALA A 55 -4.52 5.48 -2.93
N HIS A 56 -3.80 4.52 -3.49
CA HIS A 56 -2.44 4.14 -3.11
C HIS A 56 -1.56 4.08 -4.36
N PHE A 57 -0.50 4.87 -4.39
CA PHE A 57 0.45 4.95 -5.50
C PHE A 57 1.83 4.49 -5.02
N ALA A 58 2.20 3.28 -5.38
CA ALA A 58 3.44 2.66 -4.96
C ALA A 58 4.38 2.52 -6.17
N PHE A 59 5.48 3.29 -6.14
CA PHE A 59 6.50 3.34 -7.18
C PHE A 59 7.73 2.55 -6.73
N SER A 60 8.17 1.59 -7.53
CA SER A 60 9.27 0.66 -7.23
C SER A 60 9.24 0.18 -5.76
N PRO A 61 8.11 -0.35 -5.26
CA PRO A 61 7.97 -0.67 -3.84
C PRO A 61 8.98 -1.74 -3.42
N SER A 62 9.66 -1.52 -2.30
CA SER A 62 10.70 -2.43 -1.78
C SER A 62 10.11 -3.68 -1.11
N LEU A 63 9.30 -4.44 -1.85
CA LEU A 63 8.57 -5.62 -1.37
C LEU A 63 9.49 -6.79 -0.97
N TRP A 64 10.73 -6.76 -1.45
CA TRP A 64 11.78 -7.72 -1.08
C TRP A 64 12.34 -7.50 0.33
N TRP A 65 12.09 -6.33 0.92
CA TRP A 65 12.70 -5.92 2.19
C TRP A 65 12.33 -6.84 3.36
N HIS A 66 13.29 -7.00 4.29
CA HIS A 66 13.16 -7.79 5.51
C HIS A 66 12.54 -9.18 5.27
N ASN A 67 13.22 -9.96 4.43
CA ASN A 67 12.82 -11.33 4.06
C ASN A 67 11.38 -11.41 3.53
N GLN A 68 10.95 -10.42 2.73
CA GLN A 68 9.64 -10.42 2.09
C GLN A 68 8.47 -10.48 3.10
N VAL A 69 8.63 -9.88 4.29
CA VAL A 69 7.61 -9.92 5.37
C VAL A 69 6.23 -9.42 4.92
N ILE A 70 6.17 -8.52 3.93
CA ILE A 70 4.92 -7.97 3.39
C ILE A 70 4.00 -9.01 2.75
N PHE A 71 4.52 -10.16 2.33
CA PHE A 71 3.74 -11.15 1.59
C PHE A 71 2.79 -11.95 2.47
N GLU A 72 3.17 -12.26 3.71
CA GLU A 72 2.26 -12.93 4.64
C GLU A 72 1.12 -11.99 5.06
N ASP A 73 1.45 -10.72 5.32
CA ASP A 73 0.46 -9.66 5.57
C ASP A 73 -0.52 -9.53 4.38
N ALA A 74 0.01 -9.54 3.14
CA ALA A 74 -0.79 -9.45 1.92
C ALA A 74 -1.71 -10.66 1.71
N LYS A 75 -1.21 -11.89 1.89
CA LYS A 75 -2.04 -13.11 1.76
C LYS A 75 -3.19 -13.10 2.75
N ASN A 76 -2.89 -12.81 4.02
CA ASN A 76 -3.90 -12.74 5.07
C ASN A 76 -4.93 -11.65 4.78
N PHE A 77 -4.48 -10.47 4.34
CA PHE A 77 -5.37 -9.38 3.97
C PHE A 77 -6.31 -9.77 2.82
N LEU A 78 -5.76 -10.28 1.71
CA LEU A 78 -6.55 -10.63 0.52
C LEU A 78 -7.53 -11.77 0.78
N ALA A 79 -7.12 -12.77 1.58
CA ALA A 79 -8.00 -13.88 1.96
C ALA A 79 -9.21 -13.42 2.81
N ASN A 80 -9.05 -12.36 3.61
CA ASN A 80 -10.09 -11.86 4.52
C ASN A 80 -10.83 -10.63 4.00
N THR A 81 -10.48 -10.13 2.81
CA THR A 81 -11.04 -8.90 2.23
C THR A 81 -11.72 -9.20 0.89
N PRO A 82 -12.96 -9.73 0.88
CA PRO A 82 -13.63 -10.10 -0.37
C PRO A 82 -14.06 -8.90 -1.23
N GLN A 83 -14.18 -7.71 -0.63
CA GLN A 83 -14.55 -6.47 -1.29
C GLN A 83 -13.71 -5.31 -0.73
N LEU A 84 -13.15 -4.50 -1.62
CA LEU A 84 -12.27 -3.40 -1.26
C LEU A 84 -12.42 -2.26 -2.26
N ASN A 85 -13.07 -1.17 -1.86
CA ASN A 85 -13.31 -0.03 -2.75
C ASN A 85 -12.16 0.99 -2.69
N ASN A 86 -11.00 0.59 -3.19
CA ASN A 86 -9.79 1.40 -3.20
C ASN A 86 -9.13 1.36 -4.59
N TYR A 87 -8.23 2.30 -4.83
CA TYR A 87 -7.35 2.31 -5.99
C TYR A 87 -5.93 1.94 -5.59
N LEU A 88 -5.31 1.03 -6.33
CA LEU A 88 -3.91 0.66 -6.19
C LEU A 88 -3.19 0.86 -7.53
N TYR A 89 -2.30 1.84 -7.59
CA TYR A 89 -1.36 2.03 -8.67
C TYR A 89 0.01 1.46 -8.26
N LEU A 90 0.54 0.58 -9.10
CA LEU A 90 1.86 -0.02 -8.97
C LEU A 90 2.66 0.24 -10.23
N ASN A 91 3.90 0.69 -10.06
CA ASN A 91 4.87 0.71 -11.14
C ASN A 91 6.22 0.19 -10.68
N LEU A 92 6.94 -0.43 -11.59
CA LEU A 92 8.35 -0.73 -11.45
C LEU A 92 9.13 0.05 -12.50
N GLY A 93 10.18 0.76 -12.06
CA GLY A 93 11.14 1.37 -12.97
C GLY A 93 12.02 0.31 -13.66
N ASN A 94 13.24 0.68 -14.06
CA ASN A 94 14.20 -0.25 -14.67
C ASN A 94 15.00 -1.05 -13.61
N GLU A 95 14.28 -1.58 -12.62
CA GLU A 95 14.84 -2.28 -11.47
C GLU A 95 15.12 -3.75 -11.79
N LYS A 96 16.12 -4.34 -11.12
CA LYS A 96 16.56 -5.74 -11.35
C LYS A 96 16.66 -6.52 -10.03
N GLY A 97 16.96 -7.82 -10.15
CA GLY A 97 17.21 -8.68 -9.00
C GLY A 97 15.99 -8.86 -8.10
N ASP A 98 16.21 -8.82 -6.79
CA ASP A 98 15.17 -9.10 -5.80
C ASP A 98 13.97 -8.16 -5.89
N MET A 99 14.17 -6.90 -6.30
CA MET A 99 13.07 -5.96 -6.46
C MET A 99 12.15 -6.36 -7.61
N PHE A 100 12.72 -6.72 -8.76
CA PHE A 100 11.94 -7.22 -9.91
C PHE A 100 11.18 -8.50 -9.56
N SER A 101 11.87 -9.45 -8.94
CA SER A 101 11.28 -10.73 -8.52
C SER A 101 10.13 -10.55 -7.51
N ALA A 102 10.33 -9.70 -6.50
CA ALA A 102 9.29 -9.43 -5.50
C ALA A 102 8.11 -8.65 -6.09
N PHE A 103 8.36 -7.68 -6.98
CA PHE A 103 7.30 -6.97 -7.67
C PHE A 103 6.40 -7.93 -8.47
N ASN A 104 7.00 -8.78 -9.32
CA ASN A 104 6.23 -9.75 -10.11
C ASN A 104 5.44 -10.70 -9.22
N LYS A 105 6.08 -11.28 -8.19
CA LYS A 105 5.43 -12.16 -7.22
C LYS A 105 4.22 -11.49 -6.56
N TYR A 106 4.33 -10.20 -6.21
CA TYR A 106 3.24 -9.47 -5.58
C TYR A 106 2.10 -9.18 -6.56
N THR A 107 2.42 -8.83 -7.81
CA THR A 107 1.39 -8.64 -8.85
C THR A 107 0.65 -9.94 -9.18
N ASP A 108 1.32 -11.08 -9.15
CA ASP A 108 0.69 -12.39 -9.33
C ASP A 108 -0.20 -12.78 -8.14
N LEU A 109 0.24 -12.46 -6.92
CA LEU A 109 -0.58 -12.62 -5.72
C LEU A 109 -1.88 -11.78 -5.83
N LEU A 110 -1.78 -10.54 -6.27
CA LEU A 110 -2.96 -9.69 -6.47
C LEU A 110 -3.91 -10.28 -7.50
N LYS A 111 -3.43 -10.71 -8.68
CA LYS A 111 -4.27 -11.30 -9.74
C LYS A 111 -5.03 -12.53 -9.29
N THR A 112 -4.42 -13.36 -8.45
CA THR A 112 -5.03 -14.61 -7.98
C THR A 112 -6.07 -14.40 -6.88
N HIS A 113 -6.00 -13.29 -6.13
CA HIS A 113 -6.86 -13.04 -4.97
C HIS A 113 -7.44 -11.61 -4.97
N THR A 114 -7.74 -11.04 -6.14
CA THR A 114 -8.21 -9.65 -6.26
C THR A 114 -9.57 -9.48 -5.56
N PRO A 115 -9.69 -8.61 -4.52
CA PRO A 115 -10.96 -8.25 -3.94
C PRO A 115 -11.89 -7.61 -4.97
N LYS A 116 -13.20 -7.84 -4.85
CA LYS A 116 -14.19 -7.13 -5.67
C LYS A 116 -14.06 -5.62 -5.47
N ALA A 117 -14.21 -4.85 -6.56
CA ALA A 117 -14.12 -3.39 -6.58
C ALA A 117 -12.72 -2.78 -6.29
N LEU A 118 -11.66 -3.60 -6.11
CA LEU A 118 -10.30 -3.06 -6.07
C LEU A 118 -9.86 -2.71 -7.48
N ALA A 119 -9.62 -1.43 -7.73
CA ALA A 119 -9.10 -0.96 -9.01
C ALA A 119 -7.56 -1.03 -8.99
N ILE A 120 -6.99 -1.92 -9.80
CA ILE A 120 -5.53 -2.10 -9.90
C ILE A 120 -5.04 -1.53 -11.23
N ILE A 121 -4.03 -0.66 -11.17
CA ILE A 121 -3.31 -0.16 -12.34
C ILE A 121 -1.84 -0.56 -12.18
N GLN A 122 -1.33 -1.33 -13.13
CA GLN A 122 0.07 -1.78 -13.17
C GLN A 122 0.74 -1.22 -14.43
N ARG A 123 1.92 -0.62 -14.28
CA ARG A 123 2.74 -0.07 -15.37
C ARG A 123 4.18 -0.55 -15.26
#